data_AF-A0A6P0G7V6-F1
#
_entry.id   AF-A0A6P0G7V6-F1
#
_cell.length_a   1.000
_cell.length_b   1.000
_cell.length_c   1.000
_cell.angle_alpha   90.00
_cell.angle_beta   90.00
_cell.angle_gamma   90.00
#
_symmetry.space_group_name_H-M   'P 1'
#
loop_
_entity.id
_entity.type
_entity.pdbx_description
1 polymer ?
#
loop_
_entity_poly.entity_id
_entity_poly.type
_entity_poly.pdbx_seq_one_letter_code
_entity_poly.pdbx_strand_id
1 'polypeptide(L)'
;GALTVTGSTRINSSGAAIALTDADNDFQAAVSLSGGAASVRDRNALVLGNLEVDALDVASGAGLDLGQGRVGGALVARSGSAATAQANTIVAQAIAVPAATAAGITQQGALTVAGNSVLDAGTGAIVLDAAGNDFQGTVQARGSSIAIVDRNDLAATAQASDALRLQAGGQLTTAGALSANAIALRGGTGVVLGHDVEGASVALSSGGAITQNAGNLRAGQLGGNAAGAVTLTGSGNAIDALGNFSAQGLDLVSNRSLLVSGRVDGGPSLRLRSGGELQLSGQLSGATSWLQAAAGIRQRAGSSITAGLLSGSAGGAVVLGDAAGFVDNRVVRLGDFVASNGFSFTNGGDLLLVLANGSSYSVDAGNSAMFLSVRGNLFQDGRAPLRNGTGTFAATGQIGTQQNPIYVIGTGTQTVAAIGAPPAYFNATTVDGSLLDLAGGSGFNVPASAFAGRAQSSASRTVAFVDLSASGTPYRAFGLVRPGLRLPDDQQPACDAGDPDAVCNPE
;
A
#
# COMPACT_ATOMS: atom_id res chain seq x y z
N GLY A 1 -43.62 12.58 37.92
CA GLY A 1 -44.94 12.83 37.33
C GLY A 1 -44.67 13.55 36.05
N ALA A 2 -45.20 13.03 34.94
CA ALA A 2 -44.90 13.52 33.60
C ALA A 2 -45.27 14.99 33.42
N LEU A 3 -44.38 15.73 32.75
CA LEU A 3 -44.60 17.10 32.34
C LEU A 3 -45.02 17.12 30.87
N THR A 4 -45.99 17.95 30.52
CA THR A 4 -46.26 18.33 29.12
C THR A 4 -45.99 19.81 28.99
N VAL A 5 -44.99 20.17 28.18
CA VAL A 5 -44.53 21.56 28.02
C VAL A 5 -44.48 21.91 26.55
N THR A 6 -45.32 22.86 26.14
CA THR A 6 -45.48 23.27 24.74
C THR A 6 -44.60 24.46 24.35
N GLY A 7 -44.14 25.24 25.34
CA GLY A 7 -43.26 26.39 25.15
C GLY A 7 -41.78 26.06 25.30
N SER A 8 -40.91 26.94 24.79
CA SER A 8 -39.47 26.85 25.04
C SER A 8 -39.20 26.86 26.55
N THR A 9 -38.38 25.93 27.01
CA THR A 9 -38.11 25.73 28.43
C THR A 9 -36.70 26.17 28.77
N ARG A 10 -36.54 26.94 29.85
CA ARG A 10 -35.23 27.27 30.42
C ARG A 10 -35.21 26.86 31.89
N ILE A 11 -34.31 25.95 32.25
CA ILE A 11 -34.13 25.49 33.62
C ILE A 11 -32.78 25.96 34.11
N ASN A 12 -32.77 26.72 35.20
CA ASN A 12 -31.57 27.10 35.92
C ASN A 12 -31.68 26.62 37.37
N SER A 13 -30.87 25.64 37.76
CA SER A 13 -30.87 25.08 39.11
C SER A 13 -29.79 25.68 40.01
N SER A 14 -29.05 26.70 39.54
CA SER A 14 -27.96 27.36 40.27
C SER A 14 -26.92 26.39 40.84
N GLY A 15 -26.58 25.35 40.07
CA GLY A 15 -25.61 24.31 40.43
C GLY A 15 -26.22 23.05 41.07
N ALA A 16 -27.51 23.04 41.42
CA ALA A 16 -28.16 21.82 41.89
C ALA A 16 -28.45 20.83 40.74
N ALA A 17 -28.76 19.57 41.05
CA ALA A 17 -29.14 18.59 40.03
C ALA A 17 -30.49 18.94 39.38
N ILE A 18 -30.63 18.63 38.08
CA ILE A 18 -31.88 18.71 37.33
C ILE A 18 -32.35 17.28 37.05
N ALA A 19 -33.51 16.88 37.57
CA ALA A 19 -34.04 15.53 37.40
C ALA A 19 -35.43 15.58 36.75
N LEU A 20 -35.46 15.39 35.43
CA LEU A 20 -36.67 15.25 34.60
C LEU A 20 -36.72 13.82 34.05
N THR A 21 -36.73 12.85 34.95
CA THR A 21 -36.48 11.43 34.66
C THR A 21 -37.71 10.63 34.26
N ASP A 22 -38.89 11.25 34.28
CA ASP A 22 -40.15 10.60 33.92
C ASP A 22 -40.18 10.35 32.40
N ALA A 23 -40.27 9.09 31.96
CA ALA A 23 -40.17 8.74 30.54
C ALA A 23 -41.34 9.29 29.71
N ASP A 24 -42.45 9.63 30.36
CA ASP A 24 -43.65 10.19 29.73
C ASP A 24 -43.62 11.73 29.64
N ASN A 25 -42.54 12.38 30.08
CA ASN A 25 -42.31 13.80 29.83
C ASN A 25 -42.41 14.11 28.32
N ASP A 26 -42.97 15.26 27.99
CA ASP A 26 -43.26 15.71 26.63
C ASP A 26 -42.93 17.20 26.47
N PHE A 27 -41.71 17.48 26.05
CA PHE A 27 -41.19 18.78 25.69
C PHE A 27 -41.32 18.98 24.17
N GLN A 28 -42.28 19.79 23.76
CA GLN A 28 -42.60 20.01 22.34
C GLN A 28 -41.80 21.18 21.73
N ALA A 29 -40.91 21.80 22.51
CA ALA A 29 -40.05 22.90 22.11
C ALA A 29 -38.68 22.80 22.82
N ALA A 30 -37.72 23.64 22.42
CA ALA A 30 -36.34 23.56 22.90
C ALA A 30 -36.22 23.70 24.43
N VAL A 31 -35.35 22.88 25.03
CA VAL A 31 -35.05 22.87 26.47
C VAL A 31 -33.61 23.31 26.71
N SER A 32 -33.41 24.47 27.34
CA SER A 32 -32.09 24.95 27.77
C SER A 32 -31.85 24.65 29.25
N LEU A 33 -30.65 24.15 29.58
CA LEU A 33 -30.28 23.65 30.90
C LEU A 33 -29.04 24.37 31.42
N SER A 34 -29.11 24.90 32.64
CA SER A 34 -27.98 25.45 33.39
C SER A 34 -28.02 24.94 34.82
N GLY A 35 -26.96 24.28 35.30
CA GLY A 35 -27.03 23.60 36.60
C GLY A 35 -25.93 22.60 36.88
N GLY A 36 -26.16 21.75 37.89
CA GLY A 36 -25.31 20.60 38.18
C GLY A 36 -25.56 19.45 37.19
N ALA A 37 -25.53 18.21 37.67
CA ALA A 37 -25.88 17.05 36.84
C ALA A 37 -27.35 17.11 36.38
N ALA A 38 -27.58 16.93 35.07
CA ALA A 38 -28.91 16.95 34.48
C ALA A 38 -29.29 15.59 33.91
N SER A 39 -30.50 15.11 34.23
CA SER A 39 -31.12 13.96 33.59
C SER A 39 -32.46 14.34 32.99
N VAL A 40 -32.64 14.11 31.69
CA VAL A 40 -33.86 14.48 30.96
C VAL A 40 -34.34 13.32 30.12
N ARG A 41 -35.62 13.00 30.25
CA ARG A 41 -36.34 12.05 29.42
C ARG A 41 -37.43 12.76 28.65
N ASP A 42 -37.66 12.32 27.42
CA ASP A 42 -38.75 12.77 26.58
C ASP A 42 -39.35 11.59 25.81
N ARG A 43 -40.67 11.50 25.76
CA ARG A 43 -41.39 10.43 25.05
C ARG A 43 -41.32 10.57 23.53
N ASN A 44 -41.08 11.78 23.02
CA ASN A 44 -41.05 12.14 21.61
C ASN A 44 -39.61 12.48 21.19
N ALA A 45 -39.46 13.37 20.20
CA ALA A 45 -38.18 13.96 19.85
C ALA A 45 -37.86 15.08 20.83
N LEU A 46 -36.62 15.16 21.28
CA LEU A 46 -36.17 16.19 22.20
C LEU A 46 -35.17 17.11 21.51
N VAL A 47 -35.39 18.41 21.66
CA VAL A 47 -34.45 19.44 21.21
C VAL A 47 -33.90 20.15 22.44
N LEU A 48 -32.60 20.03 22.66
CA LEU A 48 -31.88 20.85 23.64
C LEU A 48 -31.46 22.17 22.99
N GLY A 49 -31.42 23.23 23.81
CA GLY A 49 -30.87 24.53 23.44
C GLY A 49 -29.48 24.72 24.03
N ASN A 50 -29.28 25.84 24.74
CA ASN A 50 -28.03 26.10 25.44
C ASN A 50 -27.85 25.15 26.63
N LEU A 51 -26.67 24.54 26.70
CA LEU A 51 -26.22 23.68 27.79
C LEU A 51 -25.10 24.33 28.59
N GLU A 52 -25.27 24.36 29.91
CA GLU A 52 -24.22 24.67 30.87
C GLU A 52 -24.44 23.80 32.13
N VAL A 53 -24.09 22.53 32.03
CA VAL A 53 -24.35 21.53 33.07
C VAL A 53 -23.07 20.81 33.49
N ASP A 54 -23.03 20.26 34.71
CA ASP A 54 -21.87 19.49 35.17
C ASP A 54 -21.78 18.09 34.54
N ALA A 55 -22.92 17.48 34.23
CA ALA A 55 -23.04 16.22 33.51
C ALA A 55 -24.42 16.15 32.85
N LEU A 56 -24.57 15.34 31.80
CA LEU A 56 -25.83 15.19 31.08
C LEU A 56 -26.13 13.71 30.79
N ASP A 57 -27.26 13.20 31.29
CA ASP A 57 -27.89 11.94 30.84
C ASP A 57 -29.25 12.24 30.21
N VAL A 58 -29.30 12.21 28.89
CA VAL A 58 -30.49 12.55 28.11
C VAL A 58 -30.96 11.38 27.26
N ALA A 59 -32.27 11.17 27.21
CA ALA A 59 -32.88 10.20 26.30
C ALA A 59 -34.21 10.70 25.73
N SER A 60 -34.45 10.41 24.45
CA SER A 60 -35.69 10.71 23.74
C SER A 60 -36.30 9.45 23.12
N GLY A 61 -37.63 9.39 23.02
CA GLY A 61 -38.36 8.32 22.33
C GLY A 61 -38.25 8.37 20.80
N ALA A 62 -37.91 9.53 20.24
CA ALA A 62 -37.57 9.73 18.84
C ALA A 62 -36.20 10.45 18.71
N GLY A 63 -36.00 11.32 17.71
CA GLY A 63 -34.73 12.01 17.49
C GLY A 63 -34.30 12.91 18.65
N LEU A 64 -33.00 13.04 18.85
CA LEU A 64 -32.39 13.86 19.91
C LEU A 64 -31.48 14.91 19.27
N ASP A 65 -31.79 16.18 19.46
CA ASP A 65 -30.87 17.27 19.16
C ASP A 65 -30.22 17.75 20.45
N LEU A 66 -28.89 17.62 20.54
CA LEU A 66 -28.10 18.00 21.72
C LEU A 66 -27.91 19.52 21.87
N GLY A 67 -28.32 20.32 20.89
CA GLY A 67 -28.16 21.77 20.96
C GLY A 67 -26.70 22.19 20.89
N GLN A 68 -26.25 22.96 21.88
CA GLN A 68 -24.93 23.58 21.93
C GLN A 68 -24.51 23.95 23.36
N GLY A 69 -23.21 24.05 23.62
CA GLY A 69 -22.68 24.55 24.89
C GLY A 69 -21.76 23.56 25.60
N ARG A 70 -21.79 23.56 26.94
CA ARG A 70 -20.83 22.85 27.79
C ARG A 70 -21.50 21.80 28.67
N VAL A 71 -20.93 20.59 28.66
CA VAL A 71 -21.12 19.54 29.65
C VAL A 71 -19.79 19.36 30.40
N GLY A 72 -19.74 19.75 31.67
CA GLY A 72 -18.53 19.75 32.50
C GLY A 72 -17.98 18.38 32.89
N GLY A 73 -18.64 17.31 32.46
CA GLY A 73 -18.39 15.93 32.88
C GLY A 73 -18.90 14.96 31.83
N ALA A 74 -19.45 13.83 32.25
CA ALA A 74 -19.91 12.81 31.33
C ALA A 74 -21.16 13.25 30.54
N LEU A 75 -21.20 12.86 29.26
CA LEU A 75 -22.37 12.96 28.39
C LEU A 75 -22.88 11.55 28.08
N VAL A 76 -24.15 11.28 28.37
CA VAL A 76 -24.87 10.09 27.94
C VAL A 76 -26.07 10.56 27.13
N ALA A 77 -26.10 10.26 25.84
CA ALA A 77 -27.13 10.69 24.91
C ALA A 77 -27.73 9.50 24.17
N ARG A 78 -29.06 9.37 24.22
CA ARG A 78 -29.80 8.27 23.62
C ARG A 78 -31.00 8.76 22.82
N SER A 79 -31.18 8.25 21.60
CA SER A 79 -32.37 8.51 20.78
C SER A 79 -33.11 7.21 20.47
N GLY A 80 -34.42 7.31 20.21
CA GLY A 80 -35.26 6.16 19.88
C GLY A 80 -35.60 5.23 21.06
N SER A 81 -35.18 5.57 22.29
CA SER A 81 -35.49 4.84 23.52
C SER A 81 -35.58 5.82 24.70
N ALA A 82 -36.79 6.17 25.11
CA ALA A 82 -37.01 6.94 26.34
C ALA A 82 -36.63 6.14 27.61
N ALA A 83 -36.58 4.81 27.52
CA ALA A 83 -36.26 3.93 28.64
C ALA A 83 -34.76 3.90 29.01
N THR A 84 -34.47 3.72 30.30
CA THR A 84 -33.12 3.61 30.87
C THR A 84 -32.47 2.25 30.60
N ALA A 85 -31.41 2.20 29.80
CA ALA A 85 -30.38 1.18 29.93
C ALA A 85 -29.25 1.70 30.84
N GLN A 86 -28.71 0.85 31.72
CA GLN A 86 -27.71 1.25 32.72
C GLN A 86 -26.42 1.75 32.06
N ALA A 87 -25.90 2.85 32.59
CA ALA A 87 -24.61 3.43 32.23
C ALA A 87 -23.49 2.50 32.70
N ASN A 88 -23.05 1.60 31.85
CA ASN A 88 -21.70 1.04 31.93
C ASN A 88 -21.38 0.49 30.57
N THR A 89 -20.37 1.09 29.94
CA THR A 89 -19.60 0.57 28.80
C THR A 89 -20.43 -0.22 27.80
N ILE A 90 -20.68 0.31 26.61
CA ILE A 90 -21.04 -0.54 25.47
C ILE A 90 -19.82 -1.45 25.21
N VAL A 91 -19.73 -2.55 25.94
CA VAL A 91 -18.80 -3.63 25.67
C VAL A 91 -19.27 -4.21 24.34
N ALA A 92 -18.34 -4.56 23.46
CA ALA A 92 -18.61 -5.15 22.15
C ALA A 92 -19.24 -6.56 22.20
N GLN A 93 -20.18 -6.78 23.11
CA GLN A 93 -21.08 -7.93 23.11
C GLN A 93 -22.38 -7.51 22.44
N ALA A 94 -22.91 -8.41 21.63
CA ALA A 94 -24.17 -8.25 20.92
C ALA A 94 -25.32 -8.00 21.90
N ILE A 95 -25.50 -6.74 22.31
CA ILE A 95 -26.70 -6.28 23.00
C ILE A 95 -27.77 -6.12 21.92
N ALA A 96 -28.95 -6.66 22.21
CA ALA A 96 -30.10 -6.69 21.32
C ALA A 96 -30.29 -5.36 20.58
N VAL A 97 -30.36 -5.44 19.25
CA VAL A 97 -30.65 -4.31 18.37
C VAL A 97 -32.05 -3.78 18.73
N PRO A 98 -32.19 -2.55 19.25
CA PRO A 98 -33.51 -1.95 19.37
C PRO A 98 -34.14 -1.87 17.98
N ALA A 99 -35.43 -2.17 17.87
CA ALA A 99 -36.17 -2.13 16.61
C ALA A 99 -35.98 -0.77 15.91
N ALA A 100 -35.88 -0.80 14.57
CA ALA A 100 -35.57 0.39 13.77
C ALA A 100 -36.61 1.49 13.94
N THR A 101 -36.26 2.54 14.68
CA THR A 101 -36.96 3.84 14.70
C THR A 101 -36.02 4.87 14.08
N ALA A 102 -36.50 5.67 13.13
CA ALA A 102 -35.72 6.68 12.42
C ALA A 102 -35.40 7.90 13.32
N ALA A 103 -34.63 7.69 14.38
CA ALA A 103 -34.37 8.64 15.46
C ALA A 103 -32.86 8.80 15.68
N GLY A 104 -32.25 9.83 15.08
CA GLY A 104 -30.82 10.12 15.22
C GLY A 104 -30.46 11.02 16.40
N ILE A 105 -29.15 11.21 16.62
CA ILE A 105 -28.57 12.22 17.51
C ILE A 105 -27.91 13.30 16.65
N THR A 106 -28.30 14.56 16.84
CA THR A 106 -27.76 15.72 16.13
C THR A 106 -27.33 16.82 17.10
N GLN A 107 -26.85 17.94 16.57
CA GLN A 107 -26.51 19.14 17.33
C GLN A 107 -26.83 20.41 16.51
N GLN A 108 -26.94 21.56 17.17
CA GLN A 108 -27.16 22.87 16.55
C GLN A 108 -25.88 23.72 16.49
N GLY A 109 -24.94 23.44 17.38
CA GLY A 109 -23.68 24.16 17.47
C GLY A 109 -22.60 23.31 18.13
N ALA A 110 -21.47 23.94 18.46
CA ALA A 110 -20.37 23.25 19.09
C ALA A 110 -20.73 22.78 20.52
N LEU A 111 -20.30 21.57 20.85
CA LEU A 111 -20.36 20.98 22.18
C LEU A 111 -18.96 20.89 22.77
N THR A 112 -18.81 21.30 24.02
CA THR A 112 -17.62 21.00 24.85
C THR A 112 -18.02 19.99 25.91
N VAL A 113 -17.40 18.81 25.89
CA VAL A 113 -17.64 17.74 26.86
C VAL A 113 -16.33 17.39 27.53
N ALA A 114 -16.21 17.70 28.82
CA ALA A 114 -14.96 17.49 29.56
C ALA A 114 -14.76 16.01 29.97
N GLY A 115 -15.84 15.25 30.14
CA GLY A 115 -15.79 13.83 30.48
C GLY A 115 -16.03 12.91 29.28
N ASN A 116 -16.19 11.62 29.57
CA ASN A 116 -16.49 10.62 28.54
C ASN A 116 -17.88 10.81 27.94
N SER A 117 -18.02 10.49 26.66
CA SER A 117 -19.28 10.55 25.93
C SER A 117 -19.76 9.15 25.54
N VAL A 118 -21.02 8.84 25.82
CA VAL A 118 -21.73 7.65 25.33
C VAL A 118 -22.90 8.12 24.49
N LEU A 119 -22.85 7.82 23.20
CA LEU A 119 -23.84 8.20 22.21
C LEU A 119 -24.46 6.93 21.61
N ASP A 120 -25.76 6.72 21.82
CA ASP A 120 -26.46 5.55 21.27
C ASP A 120 -27.73 5.97 20.55
N ALA A 121 -27.67 5.96 19.23
CA ALA A 121 -28.82 6.23 18.36
C ALA A 121 -29.53 4.96 17.92
N GLY A 122 -29.12 3.77 18.39
CA GLY A 122 -29.63 2.49 17.93
C GLY A 122 -29.43 2.32 16.42
N THR A 123 -30.50 2.54 15.65
CA THR A 123 -30.49 2.50 14.17
C THR A 123 -30.45 3.89 13.52
N GLY A 124 -30.61 4.95 14.30
CA GLY A 124 -30.49 6.33 13.85
C GLY A 124 -29.05 6.75 13.58
N ALA A 125 -28.89 7.85 12.85
CA ALA A 125 -27.58 8.43 12.59
C ALA A 125 -27.10 9.29 13.78
N ILE A 126 -25.79 9.42 13.96
CA ILE A 126 -25.16 10.38 14.87
C ILE A 126 -24.42 11.41 14.01
N VAL A 127 -24.78 12.68 14.13
CA VAL A 127 -24.15 13.78 13.38
C VAL A 127 -23.74 14.88 14.36
N LEU A 128 -22.47 14.87 14.75
CA LEU A 128 -21.81 15.85 15.62
C LEU A 128 -20.63 16.47 14.87
N ASP A 129 -20.92 17.23 13.82
CA ASP A 129 -19.98 17.65 12.77
C ASP A 129 -19.53 19.12 12.84
N ALA A 130 -19.93 19.86 13.88
CA ALA A 130 -19.45 21.22 14.09
C ALA A 130 -17.95 21.21 14.39
N ALA A 131 -17.19 22.01 13.62
CA ALA A 131 -15.73 22.07 13.72
C ALA A 131 -15.20 22.53 15.10
N GLY A 132 -16.05 23.16 15.92
CA GLY A 132 -15.70 23.63 17.26
C GLY A 132 -15.96 22.62 18.38
N ASN A 133 -16.49 21.43 18.07
CA ASN A 133 -16.70 20.37 19.06
C ASN A 133 -15.40 20.01 19.78
N ASP A 134 -15.49 19.73 21.07
CA ASP A 134 -14.37 19.50 21.96
C ASP A 134 -14.71 18.41 22.98
N PHE A 135 -14.44 17.16 22.61
CA PHE A 135 -14.59 15.96 23.43
C PHE A 135 -13.26 15.64 24.10
N GLN A 136 -13.09 16.11 25.33
CA GLN A 136 -11.83 15.96 26.08
C GLN A 136 -11.67 14.56 26.69
N GLY A 137 -12.77 13.81 26.81
CA GLY A 137 -12.80 12.39 27.20
C GLY A 137 -12.97 11.45 26.01
N THR A 138 -13.06 10.14 26.29
CA THR A 138 -13.30 9.16 25.22
C THR A 138 -14.73 9.24 24.70
N VAL A 139 -14.90 9.02 23.40
CA VAL A 139 -16.20 8.98 22.74
C VAL A 139 -16.55 7.54 22.36
N GLN A 140 -17.68 7.06 22.86
CA GLN A 140 -18.26 5.79 22.49
C GLN A 140 -19.56 6.02 21.73
N ALA A 141 -19.65 5.51 20.50
CA ALA A 141 -20.79 5.78 19.63
C ALA A 141 -21.38 4.51 18.99
N ARG A 142 -22.71 4.43 18.93
CA ARG A 142 -23.44 3.39 18.22
C ARG A 142 -24.59 4.01 17.41
N GLY A 143 -24.69 3.66 16.13
CA GLY A 143 -25.72 4.19 15.23
C GLY A 143 -25.68 3.54 13.84
N SER A 144 -26.46 4.06 12.89
CA SER A 144 -26.37 3.63 11.50
C SER A 144 -25.20 4.26 10.77
N SER A 145 -25.25 5.58 10.59
CA SER A 145 -24.10 6.40 10.19
C SER A 145 -23.65 7.27 11.35
N ILE A 146 -22.34 7.45 11.49
CA ILE A 146 -21.73 8.23 12.57
C ILE A 146 -20.77 9.23 11.93
N ALA A 147 -20.96 10.50 12.22
CA ALA A 147 -20.04 11.59 11.87
C ALA A 147 -19.72 12.39 13.13
N ILE A 148 -18.45 12.39 13.54
CA ILE A 148 -17.98 13.11 14.73
C ILE A 148 -16.73 13.91 14.35
N VAL A 149 -16.80 15.21 14.58
CA VAL A 149 -15.67 16.14 14.44
C VAL A 149 -15.24 16.57 15.83
N ASP A 150 -13.93 16.65 16.03
CA ASP A 150 -13.28 17.25 17.19
C ASP A 150 -12.26 18.29 16.74
N ARG A 151 -12.21 19.43 17.43
CA ARG A 151 -11.27 20.53 17.16
C ARG A 151 -9.83 20.17 17.52
N ASN A 152 -9.62 19.24 18.45
CA ASN A 152 -8.32 18.80 18.93
C ASN A 152 -8.18 17.27 18.76
N ASP A 153 -7.69 16.56 19.76
CA ASP A 153 -7.47 15.12 19.71
C ASP A 153 -8.80 14.39 19.92
N LEU A 154 -9.04 13.32 19.17
CA LEU A 154 -10.23 12.48 19.34
C LEU A 154 -9.82 11.06 19.71
N ALA A 155 -10.30 10.59 20.86
CA ALA A 155 -10.17 9.19 21.26
C ALA A 155 -11.54 8.51 21.18
N ALA A 156 -11.74 7.60 20.21
CA ALA A 156 -13.08 7.08 19.94
C ALA A 156 -13.16 5.56 19.74
N THR A 157 -14.29 4.98 20.14
CA THR A 157 -14.76 3.64 19.82
C THR A 157 -16.15 3.74 19.20
N ALA A 158 -16.41 3.03 18.11
CA ALA A 158 -17.66 3.23 17.38
C ALA A 158 -18.12 1.99 16.59
N GLN A 159 -19.44 1.80 16.58
CA GLN A 159 -20.12 0.78 15.78
C GLN A 159 -21.19 1.46 14.92
N ALA A 160 -20.92 1.54 13.62
CA ALA A 160 -21.85 2.02 12.62
C ALA A 160 -22.33 0.85 11.76
N SER A 161 -23.61 0.79 11.38
CA SER A 161 -24.07 -0.22 10.42
C SER A 161 -23.77 0.16 8.96
N ASP A 162 -23.47 1.43 8.69
CA ASP A 162 -23.15 1.95 7.36
C ASP A 162 -21.82 2.74 7.37
N ALA A 163 -21.86 4.08 7.46
CA ALA A 163 -20.68 4.92 7.37
C ALA A 163 -20.20 5.42 8.74
N LEU A 164 -18.90 5.31 9.02
CA LEU A 164 -18.23 5.91 10.18
C LEU A 164 -17.21 6.94 9.70
N ARG A 165 -17.42 8.21 10.07
CA ARG A 165 -16.52 9.32 9.81
C ARG A 165 -16.07 9.95 11.12
N LEU A 166 -14.78 9.84 11.42
CA LEU A 166 -14.17 10.45 12.60
C LEU A 166 -13.09 11.43 12.15
N GLN A 167 -13.18 12.66 12.63
CA GLN A 167 -12.23 13.73 12.29
C GLN A 167 -11.72 14.41 13.55
N ALA A 168 -10.41 14.41 13.74
CA ALA A 168 -9.71 15.15 14.78
C ALA A 168 -8.91 16.29 14.14
N GLY A 169 -8.97 17.50 14.70
CA GLY A 169 -8.06 18.60 14.37
C GLY A 169 -6.61 18.32 14.80
N GLY A 170 -6.45 17.47 15.82
CA GLY A 170 -5.18 16.93 16.32
C GLY A 170 -5.00 15.45 15.96
N GLN A 171 -4.61 14.63 16.94
CA GLN A 171 -4.43 13.19 16.77
C GLN A 171 -5.76 12.46 16.90
N LEU A 172 -6.06 11.58 15.95
CA LEU A 172 -7.15 10.62 16.07
C LEU A 172 -6.60 9.30 16.62
N THR A 173 -7.14 8.83 17.75
CA THR A 173 -6.73 7.57 18.39
C THR A 173 -7.93 6.65 18.52
N THR A 174 -7.77 5.37 18.15
CA THR A 174 -8.82 4.39 18.47
C THR A 174 -8.79 4.07 19.96
N ALA A 175 -9.89 4.34 20.66
CA ALA A 175 -10.07 4.02 22.09
C ALA A 175 -10.73 2.64 22.30
N GLY A 176 -11.11 1.99 21.21
CA GLY A 176 -11.71 0.66 21.16
C GLY A 176 -11.89 0.23 19.70
N ALA A 177 -12.52 -0.92 19.48
CA ALA A 177 -12.76 -1.42 18.12
C ALA A 177 -13.67 -0.47 17.32
N LEU A 178 -13.33 -0.28 16.04
CA LEU A 178 -14.16 0.45 15.08
C LEU A 178 -14.73 -0.53 14.06
N SER A 179 -16.04 -0.49 13.85
CA SER A 179 -16.71 -1.33 12.85
C SER A 179 -17.75 -0.52 12.06
N ALA A 180 -17.68 -0.61 10.74
CA ALA A 180 -18.65 -0.03 9.80
C ALA A 180 -18.53 -0.67 8.42
N ASN A 181 -19.50 -0.45 7.52
CA ASN A 181 -19.32 -0.79 6.10
C ASN A 181 -18.23 0.09 5.45
N ALA A 182 -18.28 1.40 5.70
CA ALA A 182 -17.30 2.36 5.23
C ALA A 182 -16.73 3.19 6.38
N ILE A 183 -15.43 3.13 6.59
CA ILE A 183 -14.72 3.86 7.64
C ILE A 183 -13.84 4.94 6.99
N ALA A 184 -13.96 6.19 7.45
CA ALA A 184 -13.05 7.28 7.13
C ALA A 184 -12.51 7.90 8.42
N LEU A 185 -11.20 7.78 8.62
CA LEU A 185 -10.48 8.30 9.79
C LEU A 185 -9.59 9.46 9.34
N ARG A 186 -9.73 10.63 9.98
CA ARG A 186 -8.93 11.82 9.68
C ARG A 186 -8.32 12.39 10.95
N GLY A 187 -7.00 12.55 10.97
CA GLY A 187 -6.27 13.27 12.02
C GLY A 187 -5.45 14.42 11.44
N GLY A 188 -5.48 15.59 12.08
CA GLY A 188 -4.68 16.74 11.67
C GLY A 188 -3.18 16.55 11.93
N THR A 189 -2.81 15.84 13.00
CA THR A 189 -1.39 15.60 13.36
C THR A 189 -0.98 14.14 13.31
N GLY A 190 -1.94 13.21 13.35
CA GLY A 190 -1.67 11.78 13.39
C GLY A 190 -2.93 10.92 13.41
N VAL A 191 -2.81 9.67 12.99
CA VAL A 191 -3.81 8.62 13.24
C VAL A 191 -3.12 7.45 13.92
N VAL A 192 -3.62 7.06 15.10
CA VAL A 192 -3.08 5.94 15.89
C VAL A 192 -4.13 4.84 16.00
N LEU A 193 -3.81 3.68 15.44
CA LEU A 193 -4.64 2.48 15.53
C LEU A 193 -4.11 1.58 16.65
N GLY A 194 -4.80 1.58 17.80
CA GLY A 194 -4.49 0.72 18.94
C GLY A 194 -5.44 -0.47 19.10
N HIS A 195 -6.44 -0.58 18.22
CA HIS A 195 -7.55 -1.53 18.32
C HIS A 195 -7.98 -1.99 16.93
N ASP A 196 -8.82 -3.03 16.88
CA ASP A 196 -9.35 -3.57 15.62
C ASP A 196 -10.14 -2.51 14.85
N VAL A 197 -9.89 -2.41 13.55
CA VAL A 197 -10.63 -1.56 12.60
C VAL A 197 -11.14 -2.45 11.49
N GLU A 198 -12.46 -2.57 11.36
CA GLU A 198 -13.10 -3.50 10.44
C GLU A 198 -14.12 -2.80 9.55
N GLY A 199 -13.89 -2.83 8.24
CA GLY A 199 -14.88 -2.40 7.27
C GLY A 199 -14.62 -2.87 5.84
N ALA A 200 -15.66 -2.82 5.01
CA ALA A 200 -15.53 -3.16 3.59
C ALA A 200 -14.62 -2.16 2.87
N SER A 201 -14.69 -0.89 3.25
CA SER A 201 -13.74 0.15 2.83
C SER A 201 -13.21 0.93 4.03
N VAL A 202 -11.89 1.15 4.05
CA VAL A 202 -11.22 1.95 5.08
C VAL A 202 -10.38 3.02 4.39
N ALA A 203 -10.64 4.28 4.72
CA ALA A 203 -9.88 5.44 4.27
C ALA A 203 -9.17 6.09 5.47
N LEU A 204 -7.84 6.18 5.41
CA LEU A 204 -7.03 6.80 6.46
C LEU A 204 -6.37 8.08 5.92
N SER A 205 -6.60 9.23 6.57
CA SER A 205 -5.98 10.51 6.20
C SER A 205 -5.30 11.14 7.40
N SER A 206 -4.05 11.57 7.24
CA SER A 206 -3.28 12.20 8.32
C SER A 206 -2.45 13.38 7.82
N GLY A 207 -2.49 14.50 8.55
CA GLY A 207 -1.52 15.59 8.40
C GLY A 207 -0.15 15.28 9.02
N GLY A 208 0.01 14.12 9.66
CA GLY A 208 1.29 13.56 10.11
C GLY A 208 1.39 12.06 9.81
N ALA A 209 1.84 11.27 10.79
CA ALA A 209 2.02 9.84 10.63
C ALA A 209 0.69 9.05 10.77
N ILE A 210 0.68 7.81 10.27
CA ILE A 210 -0.36 6.81 10.57
C ILE A 210 0.36 5.60 11.17
N THR A 211 0.06 5.28 12.43
CA THR A 211 0.77 4.22 13.16
C THR A 211 -0.21 3.20 13.72
N GLN A 212 0.05 1.93 13.46
CA GLN A 212 -0.61 0.81 14.11
C GLN A 212 0.24 0.32 15.29
N ASN A 213 -0.27 0.54 16.51
CA ASN A 213 0.40 0.10 17.74
C ASN A 213 -0.15 -1.24 18.24
N ALA A 214 -1.40 -1.57 17.90
CA ALA A 214 -2.06 -2.82 18.27
C ALA A 214 -3.31 -3.04 17.39
N GLY A 215 -4.01 -4.16 17.63
CA GLY A 215 -5.21 -4.55 16.88
C GLY A 215 -4.91 -4.95 15.44
N ASN A 216 -5.96 -5.38 14.73
CA ASN A 216 -5.91 -5.78 13.34
C ASN A 216 -6.71 -4.82 12.45
N LEU A 217 -6.14 -4.48 11.29
CA LEU A 217 -6.85 -3.78 10.25
C LEU A 217 -7.47 -4.79 9.28
N ARG A 218 -8.80 -4.89 9.27
CA ARG A 218 -9.58 -5.72 8.35
C ARG A 218 -10.28 -4.81 7.34
N ALA A 219 -9.78 -4.78 6.11
CA ALA A 219 -10.28 -3.93 5.05
C ALA A 219 -10.50 -4.73 3.76
N GLY A 220 -11.67 -4.62 3.15
CA GLY A 220 -11.85 -5.05 1.76
C GLY A 220 -11.02 -4.18 0.83
N GLN A 221 -11.15 -2.86 0.98
CA GLN A 221 -10.30 -1.88 0.32
C GLN A 221 -9.71 -0.91 1.33
N LEU A 222 -8.39 -0.75 1.33
CA LEU A 222 -7.66 0.29 2.05
C LEU A 222 -7.24 1.41 1.08
N GLY A 223 -7.51 2.66 1.43
CA GLY A 223 -6.98 3.84 0.73
C GLY A 223 -6.60 4.93 1.73
N GLY A 224 -5.89 5.96 1.27
CA GLY A 224 -5.51 7.02 2.19
C GLY A 224 -4.41 7.97 1.73
N ASN A 225 -4.03 8.86 2.65
CA ASN A 225 -2.88 9.73 2.50
C ASN A 225 -2.29 10.10 3.86
N ALA A 226 -0.98 10.28 3.92
CA ALA A 226 -0.28 10.79 5.10
C ALA A 226 0.80 11.79 4.68
N ALA A 227 0.90 12.90 5.38
CA ALA A 227 2.07 13.79 5.22
C ALA A 227 3.32 13.23 5.91
N GLY A 228 3.18 12.23 6.79
CA GLY A 228 4.26 11.49 7.43
C GLY A 228 4.35 10.02 6.99
N ALA A 229 5.10 9.24 7.75
CA ALA A 229 5.24 7.80 7.54
C ALA A 229 3.98 7.02 7.94
N VAL A 230 3.75 5.90 7.27
CA VAL A 230 2.64 4.97 7.54
C VAL A 230 3.19 3.59 7.88
N THR A 231 2.85 3.10 9.07
CA THR A 231 3.27 1.79 9.57
C THR A 231 2.04 0.98 9.95
N LEU A 232 1.64 0.06 9.07
CA LEU A 232 0.49 -0.83 9.20
C LEU A 232 0.97 -2.29 9.16
N THR A 233 1.76 -2.66 10.15
CA THR A 233 2.58 -3.88 10.14
C THR A 233 2.06 -4.99 11.05
N GLY A 234 0.83 -4.87 11.56
CA GLY A 234 0.17 -5.93 12.33
C GLY A 234 0.09 -7.22 11.52
N SER A 235 0.58 -8.33 12.09
CA SER A 235 0.61 -9.63 11.40
C SER A 235 -0.77 -10.21 11.11
N GLY A 236 -1.81 -9.76 11.84
CA GLY A 236 -3.20 -10.13 11.61
C GLY A 236 -3.96 -9.21 10.66
N ASN A 237 -3.30 -8.21 10.05
CA ASN A 237 -3.93 -7.32 9.08
C ASN A 237 -4.45 -8.10 7.87
N ALA A 238 -5.73 -7.95 7.58
CA ALA A 238 -6.42 -8.63 6.51
C ALA A 238 -6.91 -7.57 5.52
N ILE A 239 -6.13 -7.26 4.49
CA ILE A 239 -6.40 -6.22 3.49
C ILE A 239 -6.48 -6.89 2.12
N ASP A 240 -7.65 -6.87 1.48
CA ASP A 240 -7.81 -7.51 0.16
C ASP A 240 -7.22 -6.64 -0.95
N ALA A 241 -7.55 -5.34 -0.95
CA ALA A 241 -7.08 -4.39 -1.95
C ALA A 241 -6.51 -3.12 -1.32
N LEU A 242 -5.37 -2.68 -1.86
CA LEU A 242 -4.79 -1.36 -1.65
C LEU A 242 -5.15 -0.46 -2.84
N GLY A 243 -6.04 0.50 -2.59
CA GLY A 243 -6.44 1.53 -3.53
C GLY A 243 -5.42 2.66 -3.61
N ASN A 244 -5.88 3.88 -3.89
CA ASN A 244 -5.00 5.05 -3.91
C ASN A 244 -4.42 5.30 -2.52
N PHE A 245 -3.09 5.40 -2.44
CA PHE A 245 -2.40 5.65 -1.18
C PHE A 245 -1.13 6.50 -1.40
N SER A 246 -0.91 7.53 -0.58
CA SER A 246 0.32 8.33 -0.64
C SER A 246 0.88 8.60 0.75
N ALA A 247 2.20 8.48 0.94
CA ALA A 247 2.84 8.70 2.23
C ALA A 247 4.32 9.12 2.09
N GLN A 248 4.92 9.64 3.16
CA GLN A 248 6.37 9.85 3.28
C GLN A 248 7.06 8.62 3.86
N GLY A 249 6.76 7.45 3.29
CA GLY A 249 7.12 6.13 3.80
C GLY A 249 5.87 5.29 4.03
N LEU A 250 5.76 4.14 3.35
CA LEU A 250 4.67 3.19 3.54
C LEU A 250 5.24 1.81 3.85
N ASP A 251 4.93 1.27 5.03
CA ASP A 251 5.18 -0.12 5.39
C ASP A 251 3.87 -0.82 5.77
N LEU A 252 3.46 -1.77 4.93
CA LEU A 252 2.16 -2.42 5.02
C LEU A 252 2.30 -3.94 4.96
N VAL A 253 1.64 -4.61 5.91
CA VAL A 253 1.48 -6.06 5.95
C VAL A 253 0.02 -6.40 5.72
N SER A 254 -0.23 -7.39 4.87
CA SER A 254 -1.45 -8.18 4.91
C SER A 254 -1.14 -9.67 5.00
N ASN A 255 -1.93 -10.41 5.77
CA ASN A 255 -1.89 -11.87 5.88
C ASN A 255 -2.68 -12.60 4.77
N ARG A 256 -3.32 -11.86 3.86
CA ARG A 256 -4.03 -12.39 2.69
C ARG A 256 -3.25 -12.10 1.41
N SER A 257 -3.77 -12.54 0.28
CA SER A 257 -3.35 -11.98 -1.01
C SER A 257 -3.73 -10.50 -1.07
N LEU A 258 -2.82 -9.68 -1.57
CA LEU A 258 -2.97 -8.23 -1.64
C LEU A 258 -3.03 -7.79 -3.10
N LEU A 259 -4.12 -7.15 -3.49
CA LEU A 259 -4.27 -6.49 -4.78
C LEU A 259 -3.92 -5.00 -4.65
N VAL A 260 -2.88 -4.53 -5.34
CA VAL A 260 -2.67 -3.10 -5.56
C VAL A 260 -3.53 -2.67 -6.74
N SER A 261 -4.66 -2.02 -6.47
CA SER A 261 -5.64 -1.61 -7.47
C SER A 261 -5.54 -0.12 -7.86
N GLY A 262 -5.01 0.73 -6.97
CA GLY A 262 -4.87 2.17 -7.19
C GLY A 262 -3.44 2.63 -7.45
N ARG A 263 -3.26 3.96 -7.43
CA ARG A 263 -1.94 4.60 -7.43
C ARG A 263 -1.39 4.62 -6.01
N VAL A 264 -0.29 3.91 -5.78
CA VAL A 264 0.39 3.84 -4.49
C VAL A 264 1.75 4.53 -4.59
N ASP A 265 1.97 5.54 -3.76
CA ASP A 265 3.21 6.32 -3.68
C ASP A 265 3.74 6.31 -2.23
N GLY A 266 4.79 5.54 -1.99
CA GLY A 266 5.45 5.46 -0.69
C GLY A 266 6.49 6.56 -0.45
N GLY A 267 6.69 7.49 -1.39
CA GLY A 267 7.70 8.54 -1.29
C GLY A 267 9.12 7.95 -1.15
N PRO A 268 9.85 8.20 -0.05
CA PRO A 268 11.22 7.70 0.13
C PRO A 268 11.33 6.18 0.29
N SER A 269 10.31 5.51 0.83
CA SER A 269 10.34 4.08 1.12
C SER A 269 8.97 3.45 1.00
N LEU A 270 8.88 2.37 0.22
CA LEU A 270 7.68 1.58 0.03
C LEU A 270 7.98 0.12 0.36
N ARG A 271 7.26 -0.46 1.30
CA ARG A 271 7.39 -1.86 1.72
C ARG A 271 6.00 -2.51 1.74
N LEU A 272 5.78 -3.48 0.87
CA LEU A 272 4.54 -4.24 0.80
C LEU A 272 4.80 -5.71 1.11
N ARG A 273 4.05 -6.27 2.06
CA ARG A 273 4.13 -7.68 2.46
C ARG A 273 2.77 -8.34 2.31
N SER A 274 2.69 -9.35 1.45
CA SER A 274 1.50 -10.17 1.22
C SER A 274 1.69 -11.57 1.79
N GLY A 275 0.74 -12.02 2.60
CA GLY A 275 0.66 -13.39 3.12
C GLY A 275 0.18 -14.40 2.07
N GLY A 276 -0.32 -13.91 0.93
CA GLY A 276 -0.65 -14.71 -0.25
C GLY A 276 0.13 -14.24 -1.46
N GLU A 277 -0.57 -14.01 -2.56
CA GLU A 277 -0.01 -13.39 -3.77
C GLU A 277 -0.02 -11.86 -3.64
N LEU A 278 0.99 -11.18 -4.20
CA LEU A 278 0.94 -9.74 -4.42
C LEU A 278 0.60 -9.47 -5.89
N GLN A 279 -0.63 -8.99 -6.14
CA GLN A 279 -1.11 -8.66 -7.48
C GLN A 279 -1.02 -7.16 -7.70
N LEU A 280 -0.32 -6.74 -8.75
CA LEU A 280 -0.17 -5.35 -9.14
C LEU A 280 -1.04 -5.06 -10.37
N SER A 281 -2.11 -4.29 -10.16
CA SER A 281 -3.02 -3.84 -11.24
C SER A 281 -3.03 -2.31 -11.39
N GLY A 282 -2.61 -1.57 -10.38
CA GLY A 282 -2.44 -0.11 -10.39
C GLY A 282 -0.98 0.33 -10.62
N GLN A 283 -0.66 1.57 -10.25
CA GLN A 283 0.70 2.09 -10.29
C GLN A 283 1.35 2.02 -8.91
N LEU A 284 2.63 1.65 -8.87
CA LEU A 284 3.42 1.57 -7.67
C LEU A 284 4.63 2.48 -7.77
N SER A 285 4.85 3.37 -6.80
CA SER A 285 5.99 4.27 -6.78
C SER A 285 6.62 4.42 -5.41
N GLY A 286 7.95 4.50 -5.39
CA GLY A 286 8.74 4.80 -4.20
C GLY A 286 10.23 4.80 -4.53
N ALA A 287 11.01 5.69 -3.91
CA ALA A 287 12.45 5.79 -4.17
C ALA A 287 13.17 4.46 -3.90
N THR A 288 12.85 3.81 -2.77
CA THR A 288 13.14 2.41 -2.53
C THR A 288 11.83 1.63 -2.42
N SER A 289 11.71 0.54 -3.18
CA SER A 289 10.52 -0.31 -3.20
C SER A 289 10.92 -1.75 -2.87
N TRP A 290 10.36 -2.28 -1.80
CA TRP A 290 10.58 -3.66 -1.35
C TRP A 290 9.27 -4.44 -1.33
N LEU A 291 9.21 -5.52 -2.11
CA LEU A 291 8.00 -6.31 -2.31
C LEU A 291 8.19 -7.73 -1.78
N GLN A 292 7.29 -8.19 -0.92
CA GLN A 292 7.28 -9.57 -0.42
C GLN A 292 5.93 -10.23 -0.66
N ALA A 293 5.95 -11.49 -1.11
CA ALA A 293 4.75 -12.32 -1.20
C ALA A 293 5.03 -13.79 -0.88
N ALA A 294 4.11 -14.46 -0.18
CA ALA A 294 4.24 -15.88 0.10
C ALA A 294 4.01 -16.77 -1.14
N ALA A 295 3.06 -16.42 -2.01
CA ALA A 295 2.67 -17.26 -3.16
C ALA A 295 3.21 -16.79 -4.52
N GLY A 296 3.72 -15.55 -4.61
CA GLY A 296 4.23 -14.97 -5.86
C GLY A 296 3.89 -13.48 -6.02
N ILE A 297 4.53 -12.82 -6.97
CA ILE A 297 4.29 -11.42 -7.30
C ILE A 297 3.94 -11.35 -8.78
N ARG A 298 2.80 -10.76 -9.13
CA ARG A 298 2.34 -10.69 -10.53
C ARG A 298 1.86 -9.29 -10.90
N GLN A 299 2.27 -8.80 -12.06
CA GLN A 299 1.74 -7.60 -12.70
C GLN A 299 0.71 -7.92 -13.76
N ARG A 300 -0.31 -7.08 -13.88
CA ARG A 300 -1.25 -7.07 -15.01
C ARG A 300 -0.84 -6.03 -16.06
N ALA A 301 -1.27 -6.25 -17.31
CA ALA A 301 -1.12 -5.25 -18.36
C ALA A 301 -1.75 -3.91 -17.95
N GLY A 302 -1.05 -2.80 -18.19
CA GLY A 302 -1.47 -1.45 -17.78
C GLY A 302 -1.03 -1.02 -16.38
N SER A 303 -0.48 -1.92 -15.56
CA SER A 303 0.18 -1.58 -14.30
C SER A 303 1.62 -1.08 -14.53
N SER A 304 2.25 -0.47 -13.52
CA SER A 304 3.67 -0.09 -13.59
C SER A 304 4.30 0.03 -12.20
N ILE A 305 5.61 -0.17 -12.14
CA ILE A 305 6.47 0.15 -10.98
C ILE A 305 7.41 1.27 -11.38
N THR A 306 7.49 2.32 -10.57
CA THR A 306 8.50 3.39 -10.68
C THR A 306 9.33 3.42 -9.41
N ALA A 307 10.60 3.01 -9.49
CA ALA A 307 11.47 2.91 -8.32
C ALA A 307 12.92 3.28 -8.61
N GLY A 308 13.58 3.91 -7.64
CA GLY A 308 15.03 4.11 -7.68
C GLY A 308 15.77 2.78 -7.43
N LEU A 309 15.31 2.01 -6.45
CA LEU A 309 15.73 0.64 -6.19
C LEU A 309 14.49 -0.25 -6.02
N LEU A 310 14.43 -1.36 -6.78
CA LEU A 310 13.49 -2.44 -6.56
C LEU A 310 14.21 -3.65 -5.95
N SER A 311 13.68 -4.14 -4.84
CA SER A 311 14.14 -5.32 -4.10
C SER A 311 12.94 -6.14 -3.63
N GLY A 312 13.15 -7.36 -3.14
CA GLY A 312 12.02 -8.16 -2.67
C GLY A 312 12.28 -9.65 -2.49
N SER A 313 11.21 -10.36 -2.12
CA SER A 313 11.23 -11.81 -2.06
C SER A 313 9.88 -12.42 -2.38
N ALA A 314 9.89 -13.59 -3.03
CA ALA A 314 8.67 -14.34 -3.28
C ALA A 314 8.86 -15.82 -3.01
N GLY A 315 7.90 -16.42 -2.30
CA GLY A 315 7.84 -17.88 -2.15
C GLY A 315 7.37 -18.59 -3.42
N GLY A 316 6.74 -17.87 -4.36
CA GLY A 316 6.40 -18.35 -5.71
C GLY A 316 7.04 -17.52 -6.82
N ALA A 317 6.57 -17.69 -8.05
CA ALA A 317 7.12 -16.99 -9.22
C ALA A 317 6.92 -15.47 -9.13
N VAL A 318 7.88 -14.73 -9.66
CA VAL A 318 7.81 -13.26 -9.85
C VAL A 318 7.63 -12.98 -11.33
N VAL A 319 6.52 -12.36 -11.70
CA VAL A 319 6.17 -11.99 -13.07
C VAL A 319 5.80 -10.51 -13.11
N LEU A 320 6.81 -9.67 -13.33
CA LEU A 320 6.72 -8.22 -13.44
C LEU A 320 6.86 -7.80 -14.91
N GLY A 321 5.98 -8.38 -15.73
CA GLY A 321 6.11 -8.44 -17.19
C GLY A 321 6.78 -9.73 -17.67
N ASP A 322 6.55 -10.09 -18.92
CA ASP A 322 7.09 -11.29 -19.55
C ASP A 322 7.23 -11.11 -21.07
N ALA A 323 7.63 -12.19 -21.77
CA ALA A 323 7.81 -12.18 -23.22
C ALA A 323 6.50 -11.97 -24.01
N ALA A 324 5.34 -12.33 -23.44
CA ALA A 324 4.03 -12.16 -24.06
C ALA A 324 3.42 -10.78 -23.78
N GLY A 325 3.77 -10.17 -22.64
CA GLY A 325 3.27 -8.87 -22.19
C GLY A 325 4.37 -8.03 -21.57
N PHE A 326 4.95 -7.12 -22.37
CA PHE A 326 5.88 -6.13 -21.87
C PHE A 326 5.16 -5.09 -21.01
N VAL A 327 5.60 -4.94 -19.76
CA VAL A 327 5.17 -3.90 -18.81
C VAL A 327 6.24 -2.81 -18.75
N ASP A 328 5.82 -1.55 -18.93
CA ASP A 328 6.70 -0.38 -18.94
C ASP A 328 7.06 0.06 -17.51
N ASN A 329 7.75 -0.79 -16.76
CA ASN A 329 8.30 -0.40 -15.48
C ASN A 329 9.40 0.66 -15.67
N ARG A 330 9.58 1.54 -14.69
CA ARG A 330 10.61 2.59 -14.66
C ARG A 330 11.46 2.40 -13.41
N VAL A 331 12.15 1.27 -13.36
CA VAL A 331 13.09 0.92 -12.28
C VAL A 331 14.50 1.28 -12.70
N VAL A 332 15.21 2.05 -11.86
CA VAL A 332 16.59 2.46 -12.12
C VAL A 332 17.57 1.36 -11.71
N ARG A 333 17.41 0.82 -10.49
CA ARG A 333 18.27 -0.23 -9.94
C ARG A 333 17.46 -1.45 -9.51
N LEU A 334 17.94 -2.64 -9.85
CA LEU A 334 17.38 -3.91 -9.41
C LEU A 334 18.44 -4.66 -8.60
N GLY A 335 18.12 -5.02 -7.36
CA GLY A 335 19.04 -5.71 -6.47
C GLY A 335 18.34 -6.31 -5.26
N ASP A 336 18.99 -7.25 -4.59
CA ASP A 336 18.45 -7.93 -3.40
C ASP A 336 17.03 -8.50 -3.64
N PHE A 337 16.89 -9.26 -4.73
CA PHE A 337 15.63 -9.92 -5.08
C PHE A 337 15.77 -11.45 -5.02
N VAL A 338 14.91 -12.13 -4.26
CA VAL A 338 14.91 -13.60 -4.14
C VAL A 338 13.60 -14.19 -4.69
N ALA A 339 13.68 -15.08 -5.68
CA ALA A 339 12.53 -15.65 -6.39
C ALA A 339 12.83 -17.07 -6.93
N SER A 340 13.01 -18.03 -6.03
CA SER A 340 13.48 -19.39 -6.37
C SER A 340 12.57 -20.20 -7.30
N ASN A 341 11.36 -19.71 -7.59
CA ASN A 341 10.38 -20.34 -8.49
C ASN A 341 10.24 -19.60 -9.85
N GLY A 342 11.22 -18.76 -10.18
CA GLY A 342 11.30 -18.06 -11.46
C GLY A 342 11.12 -16.55 -11.31
N PHE A 343 11.83 -15.81 -12.16
CA PHE A 343 11.85 -14.35 -12.14
C PHE A 343 11.73 -13.79 -13.55
N SER A 344 10.70 -12.99 -13.80
CA SER A 344 10.49 -12.30 -15.07
C SER A 344 10.27 -10.81 -14.81
N PHE A 345 10.99 -9.95 -15.53
CA PHE A 345 10.94 -8.51 -15.37
C PHE A 345 11.14 -7.79 -16.70
N THR A 346 10.26 -6.83 -16.99
CA THR A 346 10.40 -5.92 -18.13
C THR A 346 10.52 -4.48 -17.67
N ASN A 347 11.35 -3.67 -18.34
CA ASN A 347 11.62 -2.28 -17.95
C ASN A 347 11.66 -1.33 -19.14
N GLY A 348 10.90 -0.25 -19.09
CA GLY A 348 11.02 0.90 -19.97
C GLY A 348 12.21 1.77 -19.59
N GLY A 349 13.34 1.62 -20.27
CA GLY A 349 14.54 2.40 -20.01
C GLY A 349 15.65 1.59 -19.35
N ASP A 350 16.71 2.30 -18.97
CA ASP A 350 17.94 1.71 -18.47
C ASP A 350 17.73 1.02 -17.12
N LEU A 351 18.41 -0.10 -16.93
CA LEU A 351 18.38 -0.89 -15.71
C LEU A 351 19.81 -1.20 -15.25
N LEU A 352 20.11 -0.87 -14.01
CA LEU A 352 21.37 -1.21 -13.35
C LEU A 352 21.15 -2.34 -12.34
N LEU A 353 21.81 -3.47 -12.56
CA LEU A 353 21.88 -4.57 -11.59
C LEU A 353 22.86 -4.22 -10.48
N VAL A 354 22.43 -4.32 -9.23
CA VAL A 354 23.26 -3.93 -8.08
C VAL A 354 23.19 -4.97 -6.97
N LEU A 355 24.24 -5.04 -6.15
CA LEU A 355 24.11 -5.62 -4.81
C LEU A 355 23.52 -4.55 -3.88
N ALA A 356 22.60 -4.96 -3.02
CA ALA A 356 21.95 -4.07 -2.06
C ALA A 356 21.75 -4.82 -0.75
N ASN A 357 21.72 -4.10 0.38
CA ASN A 357 21.43 -4.68 1.69
C ASN A 357 22.31 -5.89 2.09
N GLY A 358 23.54 -5.95 1.57
CA GLY A 358 24.46 -7.08 1.80
C GLY A 358 24.12 -8.34 1.01
N SER A 359 23.29 -8.25 -0.04
CA SER A 359 22.96 -9.37 -0.91
C SER A 359 24.18 -9.91 -1.66
N SER A 360 24.20 -11.22 -1.91
CA SER A 360 25.20 -11.86 -2.76
C SER A 360 24.87 -11.78 -4.25
N TYR A 361 23.60 -11.55 -4.56
CA TYR A 361 23.06 -11.49 -5.91
C TYR A 361 22.22 -10.23 -6.08
N SER A 362 22.15 -9.72 -7.31
CA SER A 362 21.11 -8.76 -7.67
C SER A 362 19.75 -9.44 -7.70
N VAL A 363 19.67 -10.60 -8.34
CA VAL A 363 18.49 -11.46 -8.37
C VAL A 363 18.93 -12.90 -8.19
N ASP A 364 18.35 -13.59 -7.20
CA ASP A 364 18.49 -15.03 -7.00
C ASP A 364 17.19 -15.74 -7.37
N ALA A 365 17.14 -16.29 -8.59
CA ALA A 365 16.06 -17.15 -9.06
C ALA A 365 16.31 -18.65 -8.76
N GLY A 366 17.33 -18.98 -7.97
CA GLY A 366 17.75 -20.36 -7.73
C GLY A 366 18.12 -21.06 -9.05
N ASN A 367 17.55 -22.24 -9.27
CA ASN A 367 17.72 -23.00 -10.52
C ASN A 367 16.51 -22.81 -11.47
N SER A 368 15.68 -21.79 -11.24
CA SER A 368 14.50 -21.51 -12.06
C SER A 368 14.82 -20.57 -13.23
N ALA A 369 13.89 -20.49 -14.19
CA ALA A 369 14.04 -19.61 -15.34
C ALA A 369 14.05 -18.12 -14.93
N MET A 370 14.88 -17.35 -15.62
CA MET A 370 14.96 -15.90 -15.50
C MET A 370 14.72 -15.23 -16.86
N PHE A 371 13.93 -14.16 -16.86
CA PHE A 371 13.68 -13.32 -18.03
C PHE A 371 13.88 -11.84 -17.66
N LEU A 372 14.79 -11.16 -18.37
CA LEU A 372 15.01 -9.72 -18.25
C LEU A 372 14.92 -9.08 -19.63
N SER A 373 14.01 -8.12 -19.81
CA SER A 373 13.88 -7.37 -21.06
C SER A 373 13.77 -5.88 -20.81
N VAL A 374 14.71 -5.11 -21.35
CA VAL A 374 14.79 -3.66 -21.14
C VAL A 374 14.68 -2.89 -22.45
N ARG A 375 13.89 -1.81 -22.45
CA ARG A 375 13.88 -0.82 -23.54
C ARG A 375 14.87 0.31 -23.22
N GLY A 376 16.13 -0.07 -23.05
CA GLY A 376 17.25 0.79 -22.68
C GLY A 376 18.52 -0.05 -22.57
N ASN A 377 19.48 0.40 -21.77
CA ASN A 377 20.69 -0.35 -21.45
C ASN A 377 20.46 -1.30 -20.26
N LEU A 378 21.02 -2.50 -20.33
CA LEU A 378 21.13 -3.41 -19.20
C LEU A 378 22.57 -3.43 -18.72
N PHE A 379 22.83 -2.83 -17.57
CA PHE A 379 24.16 -2.77 -16.97
C PHE A 379 24.16 -3.40 -15.59
N GLN A 380 25.36 -3.53 -15.03
CA GLN A 380 25.58 -3.91 -13.64
C GLN A 380 26.57 -2.96 -12.98
N ASP A 381 26.49 -2.84 -11.67
CA ASP A 381 27.43 -2.11 -10.82
C ASP A 381 28.46 -3.06 -10.24
N GLY A 382 29.72 -2.94 -10.68
CA GLY A 382 30.80 -3.86 -10.32
C GLY A 382 30.40 -5.33 -10.60
N ARG A 383 30.64 -6.20 -9.61
CA ARG A 383 30.26 -7.62 -9.69
C ARG A 383 28.96 -7.86 -8.91
N ALA A 384 27.83 -7.64 -9.58
CA ALA A 384 26.50 -7.87 -9.03
C ALA A 384 25.81 -9.04 -9.74
N PRO A 385 26.17 -10.30 -9.41
CA PRO A 385 25.77 -11.45 -10.20
C PRO A 385 24.26 -11.74 -10.11
N LEU A 386 23.74 -12.33 -11.18
CA LEU A 386 22.45 -12.99 -11.22
C LEU A 386 22.62 -14.48 -10.93
N ARG A 387 21.62 -15.11 -10.30
CA ARG A 387 21.56 -16.57 -10.15
C ARG A 387 20.28 -17.14 -10.77
N ASN A 388 20.41 -18.12 -11.66
CA ASN A 388 19.27 -18.73 -12.37
C ASN A 388 19.55 -20.17 -12.82
N GLY A 389 18.52 -20.89 -13.29
CA GLY A 389 18.69 -22.13 -14.03
C GLY A 389 18.99 -21.85 -15.50
N THR A 390 18.03 -21.25 -16.17
CA THR A 390 18.16 -20.72 -17.54
C THR A 390 17.83 -19.24 -17.54
N GLY A 391 18.44 -18.49 -18.46
CA GLY A 391 18.23 -17.05 -18.58
C GLY A 391 17.82 -16.63 -19.98
N THR A 392 17.00 -15.59 -20.08
CA THR A 392 16.70 -14.89 -21.32
C THR A 392 16.85 -13.39 -21.11
N PHE A 393 17.70 -12.76 -21.91
CA PHE A 393 18.07 -11.35 -21.78
C PHE A 393 17.79 -10.60 -23.08
N ALA A 394 17.20 -9.41 -22.96
CA ALA A 394 16.98 -8.53 -24.09
C ALA A 394 17.20 -7.06 -23.71
N ALA A 395 17.80 -6.29 -24.60
CA ALA A 395 17.93 -4.85 -24.45
C ALA A 395 17.80 -4.13 -25.81
N THR A 396 17.12 -2.99 -25.86
CA THR A 396 17.17 -2.11 -27.04
C THR A 396 18.44 -1.25 -27.09
N GLY A 397 19.19 -1.18 -26.00
CA GLY A 397 20.51 -0.55 -25.90
C GLY A 397 21.62 -1.60 -25.77
N GLN A 398 22.60 -1.30 -24.92
CA GLN A 398 23.72 -2.19 -24.62
C GLN A 398 23.35 -3.24 -23.56
N ILE A 399 24.09 -4.35 -23.54
CA ILE A 399 24.04 -5.34 -22.44
C ILE A 399 25.47 -5.52 -21.94
N GLY A 400 25.72 -5.09 -20.69
CA GLY A 400 27.05 -5.11 -20.10
C GLY A 400 28.08 -4.24 -20.84
N THR A 401 29.29 -4.21 -20.29
CA THR A 401 30.48 -3.64 -20.94
C THR A 401 31.66 -4.60 -20.78
N GLN A 402 32.78 -4.34 -21.46
CA GLN A 402 33.98 -5.16 -21.28
C GLN A 402 34.48 -5.16 -19.83
N GLN A 403 34.45 -4.00 -19.17
CA GLN A 403 34.87 -3.86 -17.78
C GLN A 403 33.86 -4.48 -16.81
N ASN A 404 32.57 -4.42 -17.14
CA ASN A 404 31.48 -4.92 -16.30
C ASN A 404 30.51 -5.79 -17.14
N PRO A 405 30.89 -7.03 -17.47
CA PRO A 405 30.05 -7.97 -18.21
C PRO A 405 28.95 -8.52 -17.29
N ILE A 406 27.74 -8.75 -17.79
CA ILE A 406 26.67 -9.31 -16.95
C ILE A 406 27.11 -10.66 -16.37
N TYR A 407 27.34 -10.70 -15.05
CA TYR A 407 27.73 -11.92 -14.34
C TYR A 407 26.51 -12.78 -14.06
N VAL A 408 26.56 -14.04 -14.48
CA VAL A 408 25.49 -15.02 -14.25
C VAL A 408 26.08 -16.29 -13.67
N ILE A 409 25.52 -16.74 -12.56
CA ILE A 409 25.79 -18.06 -11.98
C ILE A 409 24.56 -18.93 -12.23
N GLY A 410 24.69 -20.01 -13.00
CA GLY A 410 23.53 -20.84 -13.31
C GLY A 410 23.81 -22.29 -13.63
N THR A 411 22.79 -23.00 -14.09
CA THR A 411 22.85 -24.45 -14.33
C THR A 411 22.50 -24.88 -15.76
N GLY A 412 22.15 -23.94 -16.63
CA GLY A 412 21.71 -24.20 -18.00
C GLY A 412 21.94 -23.00 -18.92
N THR A 413 21.48 -23.14 -20.16
CA THR A 413 21.72 -22.18 -21.25
C THR A 413 21.21 -20.77 -20.91
N GLN A 414 22.02 -19.78 -21.23
CA GLN A 414 21.67 -18.36 -21.14
C GLN A 414 21.49 -17.79 -22.53
N THR A 415 20.31 -17.24 -22.80
CA THR A 415 19.91 -16.79 -24.14
C THR A 415 19.89 -15.27 -24.23
N VAL A 416 20.60 -14.69 -25.19
CA VAL A 416 20.43 -13.27 -25.57
C VAL A 416 19.42 -13.20 -26.71
N ALA A 417 18.18 -12.84 -26.37
CA ALA A 417 17.08 -12.80 -27.33
C ALA A 417 17.18 -11.60 -28.28
N ALA A 418 17.64 -10.44 -27.79
CA ALA A 418 17.83 -9.23 -28.60
C ALA A 418 18.87 -8.29 -27.96
N ILE A 419 19.63 -7.58 -28.80
CA ILE A 419 20.50 -6.48 -28.39
C ILE A 419 20.47 -5.37 -29.44
N GLY A 420 20.23 -4.12 -29.01
CA GLY A 420 20.19 -2.98 -29.93
C GLY A 420 21.55 -2.33 -30.19
N ALA A 421 22.50 -2.44 -29.26
CA ALA A 421 23.86 -1.92 -29.40
C ALA A 421 24.92 -3.01 -29.08
N PRO A 422 25.23 -3.90 -30.04
CA PRO A 422 26.18 -5.00 -29.85
C PRO A 422 27.66 -4.54 -29.71
N PRO A 423 28.53 -5.34 -29.06
CA PRO A 423 28.27 -6.67 -28.47
C PRO A 423 27.59 -6.64 -27.10
N ALA A 424 26.93 -7.74 -26.75
CA ALA A 424 26.53 -8.05 -25.38
C ALA A 424 27.70 -8.68 -24.62
N TYR A 425 28.01 -8.19 -23.42
CA TYR A 425 29.08 -8.72 -22.58
C TYR A 425 28.50 -9.56 -21.44
N PHE A 426 28.88 -10.84 -21.40
CA PHE A 426 28.43 -11.80 -20.39
C PHE A 426 29.60 -12.55 -19.79
N ASN A 427 29.50 -12.88 -18.50
CA ASN A 427 30.32 -13.89 -17.85
C ASN A 427 29.38 -14.88 -17.17
N ALA A 428 29.10 -16.00 -17.84
CA ALA A 428 28.15 -17.00 -17.38
C ALA A 428 28.86 -18.29 -16.98
N THR A 429 28.77 -18.65 -15.71
CA THR A 429 29.44 -19.83 -15.16
C THR A 429 28.49 -20.68 -14.31
N THR A 430 28.86 -21.94 -14.11
CA THR A 430 28.33 -22.75 -13.01
C THR A 430 28.89 -22.26 -11.68
N VAL A 431 28.36 -22.80 -10.57
CA VAL A 431 28.87 -22.51 -9.23
C VAL A 431 30.34 -22.91 -9.05
N ASP A 432 30.79 -23.96 -9.78
CA ASP A 432 32.16 -24.45 -9.75
C ASP A 432 33.10 -23.67 -10.69
N GLY A 433 32.58 -22.67 -11.41
CA GLY A 433 33.34 -21.83 -12.33
C GLY A 433 33.43 -22.34 -13.77
N SER A 434 32.82 -23.48 -14.10
CA SER A 434 32.74 -23.98 -15.48
C SER A 434 31.88 -23.06 -16.35
N LEU A 435 32.20 -22.93 -17.63
CA LEU A 435 31.44 -22.07 -18.54
C LEU A 435 30.04 -22.64 -18.81
N LEU A 436 29.05 -21.75 -18.89
CA LEU A 436 27.69 -22.07 -19.35
C LEU A 436 27.55 -21.81 -20.85
N ASP A 437 26.67 -22.58 -21.48
CA ASP A 437 26.24 -22.32 -22.85
C ASP A 437 25.57 -20.95 -22.95
N LEU A 438 26.11 -20.10 -23.81
CA LEU A 438 25.45 -18.89 -24.26
C LEU A 438 24.83 -19.16 -25.62
N ALA A 439 23.53 -18.90 -25.76
CA ALA A 439 22.83 -18.91 -27.03
C ALA A 439 22.36 -17.48 -27.36
N GLY A 440 22.06 -17.21 -28.62
CA GLY A 440 21.20 -16.07 -28.93
C GLY A 440 19.93 -16.52 -29.66
N GLY A 441 18.97 -15.62 -29.78
CA GLY A 441 17.71 -15.88 -30.49
C GLY A 441 17.90 -16.26 -31.97
N SER A 442 16.82 -16.59 -32.67
CA SER A 442 16.80 -16.94 -34.11
C SER A 442 17.38 -15.81 -34.97
N GLY A 443 18.70 -15.79 -35.14
CA GLY A 443 19.47 -14.66 -35.68
C GLY A 443 20.90 -14.56 -35.15
N PHE A 444 21.21 -15.16 -33.99
CA PHE A 444 22.54 -15.22 -33.39
C PHE A 444 23.08 -16.65 -33.49
N ASN A 445 24.05 -16.93 -34.38
CA ASN A 445 24.78 -18.19 -34.30
C ASN A 445 25.92 -18.06 -33.29
N VAL A 446 25.84 -18.83 -32.21
CA VAL A 446 26.97 -19.11 -31.32
C VAL A 446 27.60 -20.42 -31.80
N PRO A 447 28.89 -20.44 -32.22
CA PRO A 447 29.52 -21.67 -32.67
C PRO A 447 29.58 -22.70 -31.53
N ALA A 448 28.81 -23.78 -31.66
CA ALA A 448 28.89 -24.94 -30.77
C ALA A 448 30.09 -25.82 -31.15
N SER A 449 31.31 -25.31 -31.00
CA SER A 449 32.53 -26.13 -30.96
C SER A 449 33.76 -25.26 -30.68
N ALA A 450 34.45 -25.56 -29.57
CA ALA A 450 35.87 -25.27 -29.48
C ALA A 450 36.56 -25.84 -30.73
N PHE A 451 37.46 -25.06 -31.33
CA PHE A 451 38.16 -25.30 -32.61
C PHE A 451 37.40 -24.86 -33.89
N ALA A 452 37.70 -23.61 -34.29
CA ALA A 452 37.58 -23.03 -35.63
C ALA A 452 36.23 -23.15 -36.38
N GLY A 453 35.44 -22.07 -36.37
CA GLY A 453 34.31 -21.87 -37.30
C GLY A 453 33.52 -20.60 -37.00
N ARG A 454 33.51 -19.64 -37.95
CA ARG A 454 32.99 -18.26 -37.80
C ARG A 454 31.44 -18.18 -37.86
N ALA A 455 30.90 -17.18 -37.14
CA ALA A 455 29.48 -16.91 -36.89
C ALA A 455 28.66 -16.45 -38.12
N GLN A 456 27.37 -16.79 -38.18
CA GLN A 456 26.39 -16.36 -39.18
C GLN A 456 25.19 -15.64 -38.53
N SER A 457 24.68 -14.57 -39.14
CA SER A 457 23.35 -13.99 -38.88
C SER A 457 22.67 -13.73 -40.23
N SER A 458 21.40 -14.11 -40.44
CA SER A 458 20.67 -13.88 -41.69
C SER A 458 19.57 -12.81 -41.63
N ALA A 459 19.55 -11.96 -40.59
CA ALA A 459 18.62 -10.83 -40.50
C ALA A 459 19.32 -9.52 -40.08
N SER A 460 20.16 -8.98 -40.99
CA SER A 460 20.74 -7.59 -41.03
C SER A 460 21.28 -6.98 -39.71
N ARG A 461 22.57 -6.68 -39.49
CA ARG A 461 23.81 -6.61 -40.32
C ARG A 461 25.07 -6.97 -39.46
N THR A 462 26.13 -7.42 -40.15
CA THR A 462 27.28 -8.31 -39.81
C THR A 462 28.69 -7.69 -39.64
N VAL A 463 29.60 -8.23 -38.80
CA VAL A 463 31.08 -8.23 -39.02
C VAL A 463 31.32 -9.71 -39.22
N ALA A 464 31.50 -10.09 -40.48
CA ALA A 464 32.33 -11.20 -40.86
C ALA A 464 32.75 -10.97 -42.32
N PHE A 465 34.02 -11.22 -42.59
CA PHE A 465 34.62 -11.18 -43.91
C PHE A 465 34.29 -12.49 -44.65
N VAL A 466 33.83 -12.40 -45.89
CA VAL A 466 33.73 -13.57 -46.79
C VAL A 466 34.90 -13.50 -47.75
N ASP A 467 35.84 -14.44 -47.62
CA ASP A 467 36.79 -14.75 -48.68
C ASP A 467 36.10 -15.69 -49.68
N LEU A 468 35.92 -15.24 -50.92
CA LEU A 468 35.41 -16.04 -52.04
C LEU A 468 36.53 -16.47 -53.01
N SER A 469 37.79 -16.49 -52.57
CA SER A 469 38.90 -16.96 -53.42
C SER A 469 38.80 -18.44 -53.85
N ALA A 470 37.82 -19.20 -53.36
CA ALA A 470 37.54 -20.55 -53.81
C ALA A 470 36.72 -20.67 -55.12
N SER A 471 36.26 -19.58 -55.77
CA SER A 471 35.49 -19.66 -57.02
C SER A 471 35.97 -18.78 -58.18
N GLY A 472 37.16 -18.19 -58.10
CA GLY A 472 37.88 -17.72 -59.30
C GLY A 472 37.30 -16.51 -60.06
N THR A 473 36.68 -15.53 -59.39
CA THR A 473 36.39 -14.22 -60.04
C THR A 473 36.76 -13.03 -59.15
N PRO A 474 37.13 -11.86 -59.73
CA PRO A 474 37.84 -10.81 -59.01
C PRO A 474 36.94 -9.64 -58.55
N TYR A 475 37.17 -9.17 -57.31
CA TYR A 475 36.70 -7.91 -56.64
C TYR A 475 35.21 -7.82 -56.21
N ARG A 476 34.78 -7.09 -55.15
CA ARG A 476 35.29 -6.63 -53.83
C ARG A 476 34.04 -6.12 -53.07
N ALA A 477 33.87 -6.41 -51.78
CA ALA A 477 32.97 -5.65 -50.91
C ALA A 477 33.51 -5.66 -49.47
N PHE A 478 33.76 -4.47 -48.92
CA PHE A 478 34.17 -4.24 -47.52
C PHE A 478 33.01 -3.62 -46.74
N GLY A 479 32.77 -4.12 -45.54
CA GLY A 479 31.89 -3.53 -44.52
C GLY A 479 32.04 -4.24 -43.17
N LEU A 480 32.29 -3.48 -42.09
CA LEU A 480 32.39 -3.97 -40.71
C LEU A 480 31.07 -3.70 -39.93
N VAL A 481 30.49 -4.67 -39.18
CA VAL A 481 29.47 -4.45 -38.12
C VAL A 481 29.68 -5.33 -36.86
N ARG A 482 29.86 -4.74 -35.68
CA ARG A 482 30.45 -5.40 -34.49
C ARG A 482 29.81 -6.75 -34.09
N PRO A 483 30.58 -7.72 -33.54
CA PRO A 483 30.05 -9.01 -33.02
C PRO A 483 28.88 -8.82 -32.05
N GLY A 484 27.91 -9.75 -32.03
CA GLY A 484 26.68 -9.63 -31.23
C GLY A 484 26.81 -10.04 -29.76
N LEU A 485 27.80 -10.89 -29.44
CA LEU A 485 28.06 -11.43 -28.11
C LEU A 485 29.59 -11.49 -27.92
N ARG A 486 30.10 -11.02 -26.77
CA ARG A 486 31.52 -11.04 -26.43
C ARG A 486 31.74 -11.65 -25.04
N LEU A 487 32.67 -12.58 -24.98
CA LEU A 487 33.07 -13.29 -23.76
C LEU A 487 34.17 -12.50 -23.02
N PRO A 488 34.39 -12.76 -21.71
CA PRO A 488 35.48 -12.21 -20.93
C PRO A 488 36.85 -12.51 -21.57
N ASP A 489 37.87 -11.70 -21.26
CA ASP A 489 39.17 -11.76 -21.94
C ASP A 489 39.90 -13.11 -21.77
N ASP A 490 39.68 -13.81 -20.65
CA ASP A 490 40.19 -15.17 -20.38
C ASP A 490 39.43 -16.28 -21.12
N GLN A 491 38.31 -15.93 -21.76
CA GLN A 491 37.43 -16.82 -22.52
C GLN A 491 37.44 -16.49 -24.02
N GLN A 492 38.18 -15.47 -24.44
CA GLN A 492 38.42 -15.18 -25.86
C GLN A 492 39.52 -16.14 -26.37
N PRO A 493 39.38 -16.74 -27.56
CA PRO A 493 40.45 -17.54 -28.15
C PRO A 493 41.73 -16.67 -28.30
N ALA A 494 42.90 -17.28 -28.09
CA ALA A 494 44.19 -16.59 -28.14
C ALA A 494 44.32 -15.69 -29.39
N CYS A 495 44.57 -14.39 -29.17
CA CYS A 495 44.68 -13.28 -30.12
C CYS A 495 44.31 -13.60 -31.59
N ASP A 496 43.06 -13.29 -31.98
CA ASP A 496 42.71 -13.17 -33.40
C ASP A 496 43.28 -11.83 -33.90
N ALA A 497 44.44 -11.87 -34.57
CA ALA A 497 45.11 -10.69 -35.14
C ALA A 497 44.27 -9.92 -36.19
N GLY A 498 43.08 -10.43 -36.54
CA GLY A 498 42.08 -9.76 -37.37
C GLY A 498 40.99 -8.98 -36.61
N ASP A 499 41.00 -8.97 -35.27
CA ASP A 499 40.04 -8.20 -34.46
C ASP A 499 40.54 -6.74 -34.29
N PRO A 500 39.84 -5.73 -34.85
CA PRO A 500 40.25 -4.33 -34.78
C PRO A 500 40.21 -3.74 -33.36
N ASP A 501 39.59 -4.43 -32.39
CA ASP A 501 39.50 -4.01 -30.98
C ASP A 501 40.36 -4.90 -30.06
N ALA A 502 41.20 -5.80 -30.59
CA ALA A 502 42.11 -6.60 -29.79
C ALA A 502 43.37 -5.78 -29.41
N VAL A 503 43.55 -5.53 -28.11
CA VAL A 503 44.83 -5.06 -27.56
C VAL A 503 45.72 -6.29 -27.34
N CYS A 504 46.31 -6.78 -28.43
CA CYS A 504 47.30 -7.85 -28.35
C CYS A 504 48.61 -7.27 -27.82
N ASN A 505 48.97 -7.61 -26.58
CA ASN A 505 50.28 -7.29 -26.04
C ASN A 505 51.27 -8.32 -26.63
N PRO A 506 52.34 -7.90 -27.31
CA PRO A 506 53.36 -8.84 -27.78
C PRO A 506 54.15 -9.35 -26.58
N GLU A 507 54.11 -10.66 -26.32
CA GLU A 507 55.17 -11.34 -25.58
C GLU A 507 56.38 -11.62 -26.48
#